data_AF-A0A931SCH3-F1
#
_entry.id   AF-A0A931SCH3-F1
#
_cell.length_a   1.000
_cell.length_b   1.000
_cell.length_c   1.000
_cell.angle_alpha   90.00
_cell.angle_beta   90.00
_cell.angle_gamma   90.00
#
_symmetry.space_group_name_H-M   'P 1'
#
loop_
_entity.id
_entity.type
_entity.pdbx_description
1 polymer ?
#
loop_
_entity_poly.entity_id
_entity_poly.type
_entity_poly.pdbx_seq_one_letter_code
_entity_poly.pdbx_strand_id
1 'polypeptide(L)'
;TPLSKTRDPNLSFVLEAAQTVATHLHPGQLIILESTTYPGTTRELLLPLFEEKGFKAGKEFFLAYSPERIDPGNKTFALANTPKVVAGITPSCLQLARVLYSQVVDKVVPVSSTDAAEMVKLLENTFRSVNIALVNEFAIMSHRLGLDVWEVIQAAATKPFGFMPFLPGPGLGGHCIPVDPHYLSWKLKLLAYKARLIELADEINREMPRFVVEKVIEALNRERKSVEGIPCIGRHEAPR
;
A
#
# COMPACT_ATOMS: atom_id res chain seq x y z
N THR A 1 4.99 7.99 -4.57
CA THR A 1 3.85 8.18 -5.49
C THR A 1 2.65 8.67 -4.69
N PRO A 2 2.54 9.99 -4.43
CA PRO A 2 1.44 10.56 -3.66
C PRO A 2 0.16 10.67 -4.49
N LEU A 3 -0.96 10.95 -3.83
CA LEU A 3 -2.18 11.39 -4.52
C LEU A 3 -2.18 12.90 -4.76
N SER A 4 -2.84 13.34 -5.83
CA SER A 4 -3.19 14.74 -6.05
C SER A 4 -4.25 15.23 -5.05
N LYS A 5 -4.56 16.54 -5.07
CA LYS A 5 -5.67 17.12 -4.29
C LYS A 5 -7.03 16.50 -4.63
N THR A 6 -7.20 16.00 -5.86
CA THR A 6 -8.41 15.30 -6.34
C THR A 6 -8.40 13.80 -6.03
N ARG A 7 -7.39 13.32 -5.29
CA ARG A 7 -7.16 11.90 -4.97
C ARG A 7 -6.82 11.03 -6.19
N ASP A 8 -6.30 11.63 -7.24
CA ASP A 8 -5.80 10.90 -8.40
C ASP A 8 -4.33 10.51 -8.19
N PRO A 9 -3.88 9.34 -8.70
CA PRO A 9 -2.48 8.96 -8.73
C PRO A 9 -1.58 10.05 -9.33
N ASN A 10 -0.61 10.57 -8.55
CA ASN A 10 0.42 11.42 -9.10
C ASN A 10 1.69 10.60 -9.43
N LEU A 11 1.93 10.43 -10.74
CA LEU A 11 3.10 9.75 -11.27
C LEU A 11 4.22 10.70 -11.73
N SER A 12 4.10 12.02 -11.53
CA SER A 12 5.11 12.99 -12.02
C SER A 12 6.52 12.63 -11.56
N PHE A 13 6.71 12.29 -10.28
CA PHE A 13 8.00 11.90 -9.73
C PHE A 13 8.59 10.63 -10.37
N VAL A 14 7.73 9.65 -10.72
CA VAL A 14 8.18 8.42 -11.37
C VAL A 14 8.59 8.71 -12.82
N LEU A 15 7.82 9.53 -13.52
CA LEU A 15 8.09 9.91 -14.91
C LEU A 15 9.33 10.81 -15.02
N GLU A 16 9.51 11.76 -14.12
CA GLU A 16 10.71 12.61 -14.05
C GLU A 16 11.98 11.79 -13.79
N ALA A 17 11.91 10.82 -12.86
CA ALA A 17 13.00 9.89 -12.61
C ALA A 17 13.28 9.02 -13.84
N ALA A 18 12.24 8.47 -14.47
CA ALA A 18 12.37 7.67 -15.68
C ALA A 18 12.97 8.46 -16.85
N GLN A 19 12.58 9.72 -17.04
CA GLN A 19 13.14 10.62 -18.07
C GLN A 19 14.63 10.89 -17.84
N THR A 20 15.02 11.05 -16.58
CA THR A 20 16.42 11.22 -16.19
C THR A 20 17.24 9.97 -16.54
N VAL A 21 16.69 8.78 -16.24
CA VAL A 21 17.30 7.49 -16.61
C VAL A 21 17.38 7.33 -18.13
N ALA A 22 16.32 7.69 -18.86
CA ALA A 22 16.26 7.61 -20.32
C ALA A 22 17.30 8.50 -21.00
N THR A 23 17.64 9.64 -20.39
CA THR A 23 18.71 10.53 -20.88
C THR A 23 20.06 9.84 -20.91
N HIS A 24 20.31 8.93 -19.98
CA HIS A 24 21.59 8.22 -19.79
C HIS A 24 21.52 6.73 -20.16
N LEU A 25 20.45 6.32 -20.85
CA LEU A 25 20.20 4.94 -21.22
C LEU A 25 21.26 4.43 -22.20
N HIS A 26 21.86 3.28 -21.90
CA HIS A 26 22.84 2.61 -22.75
C HIS A 26 22.64 1.08 -22.74
N PRO A 27 23.17 0.37 -23.75
CA PRO A 27 23.00 -1.07 -23.86
C PRO A 27 23.48 -1.84 -22.62
N GLY A 28 22.72 -2.85 -22.20
CA GLY A 28 23.00 -3.73 -21.07
C GLY A 28 22.38 -3.29 -19.73
N GLN A 29 21.76 -2.12 -19.66
CA GLN A 29 21.20 -1.63 -18.40
C GLN A 29 19.91 -2.35 -17.99
N LEU A 30 19.80 -2.66 -16.69
CA LEU A 30 18.58 -3.13 -16.04
C LEU A 30 17.93 -1.98 -15.25
N ILE A 31 16.69 -1.68 -15.57
CA ILE A 31 15.84 -0.71 -14.89
C ILE A 31 14.70 -1.45 -14.19
N ILE A 32 14.52 -1.19 -12.89
CA ILE A 32 13.45 -1.79 -12.10
C ILE A 32 12.63 -0.69 -11.45
N LEU A 33 11.33 -0.67 -11.72
CA LEU A 33 10.39 0.18 -11.00
C LEU A 33 10.01 -0.49 -9.66
N GLU A 34 10.32 0.17 -8.54
CA GLU A 34 9.92 -0.29 -7.20
C GLU A 34 8.80 0.56 -6.56
N SER A 35 8.57 1.77 -7.08
CA SER A 35 7.50 2.65 -6.56
C SER A 35 6.13 2.00 -6.71
N THR A 36 5.28 2.11 -5.69
CA THR A 36 3.89 1.66 -5.79
C THR A 36 3.18 2.43 -6.90
N THR A 37 2.46 1.70 -7.75
CA THR A 37 1.72 2.26 -8.88
C THR A 37 0.53 1.36 -9.24
N TYR A 38 -0.19 1.68 -10.31
CA TYR A 38 -1.30 0.88 -10.84
C TYR A 38 -0.88 -0.07 -11.96
N PRO A 39 -1.63 -1.19 -12.16
CA PRO A 39 -1.37 -2.14 -13.24
C PRO A 39 -1.31 -1.46 -14.59
N GLY A 40 -0.25 -1.73 -15.33
CA GLY A 40 0.05 -1.18 -16.63
C GLY A 40 1.07 -0.03 -16.59
N THR A 41 1.48 0.50 -15.44
CA THR A 41 2.43 1.64 -15.41
C THR A 41 3.76 1.31 -16.08
N THR A 42 4.35 0.16 -15.75
CA THR A 42 5.64 -0.25 -16.31
C THR A 42 5.54 -0.49 -17.83
N ARG A 43 4.46 -1.11 -18.29
CA ARG A 43 4.25 -1.48 -19.70
C ARG A 43 3.72 -0.32 -20.58
N GLU A 44 2.80 0.48 -20.06
CA GLU A 44 2.07 1.50 -20.82
C GLU A 44 2.76 2.87 -20.77
N LEU A 45 3.55 3.14 -19.72
CA LEU A 45 4.21 4.44 -19.53
C LEU A 45 5.73 4.34 -19.63
N LEU A 46 6.36 3.43 -18.87
CA LEU A 46 7.83 3.38 -18.82
C LEU A 46 8.46 2.71 -20.04
N LEU A 47 7.89 1.59 -20.49
CA LEU A 47 8.38 0.89 -21.67
C LEU A 47 8.47 1.81 -22.92
N PRO A 48 7.40 2.51 -23.36
CA PRO A 48 7.50 3.38 -24.54
C PRO A 48 8.49 4.52 -24.34
N LEU A 49 8.58 5.09 -23.13
CA LEU A 49 9.53 6.15 -22.79
C LEU A 49 10.99 5.69 -23.01
N PHE A 50 11.33 4.46 -22.62
CA PHE A 50 12.68 3.93 -22.82
C PHE A 50 12.94 3.43 -24.25
N GLU A 51 11.91 2.97 -24.96
CA GLU A 51 12.04 2.55 -26.37
C GLU A 51 12.10 3.72 -27.37
N GLU A 52 11.77 4.95 -26.95
CA GLU A 52 11.72 6.13 -27.81
C GLU A 52 13.04 6.39 -28.56
N LYS A 53 14.17 6.04 -27.96
CA LYS A 53 15.52 6.20 -28.54
C LYS A 53 15.97 5.05 -29.44
N GLY A 54 15.06 4.14 -29.81
CA GLY A 54 15.34 3.01 -30.70
C GLY A 54 15.89 1.76 -30.01
N PHE A 55 16.02 1.77 -28.68
CA PHE A 55 16.33 0.57 -27.90
C PHE A 55 15.11 -0.35 -27.77
N LYS A 56 15.33 -1.65 -27.62
CA LYS A 56 14.28 -2.64 -27.36
C LYS A 56 14.47 -3.33 -26.03
N ALA A 57 13.37 -3.40 -25.27
CA ALA A 57 13.38 -4.10 -23.98
C ALA A 57 13.66 -5.60 -24.18
N GLY A 58 14.48 -6.16 -23.31
CA GLY A 58 14.93 -7.55 -23.38
C GLY A 58 16.08 -7.81 -24.35
N LYS A 59 16.56 -6.78 -25.06
CA LYS A 59 17.70 -6.85 -25.98
C LYS A 59 18.76 -5.82 -25.62
N GLU A 60 18.50 -4.54 -25.90
CA GLU A 60 19.45 -3.46 -25.60
C GLU A 60 19.32 -2.98 -24.16
N PHE A 61 18.13 -2.97 -23.58
CA PHE A 61 17.94 -2.68 -22.15
C PHE A 61 16.95 -3.66 -21.54
N PHE A 62 16.86 -3.69 -20.23
CA PHE A 62 16.00 -4.61 -19.50
C PHE A 62 15.12 -3.82 -18.53
N LEU A 63 13.81 -4.07 -18.59
CA LEU A 63 12.81 -3.37 -17.77
C LEU A 63 11.99 -4.37 -16.97
N ALA A 64 11.89 -4.12 -15.68
CA ALA A 64 11.19 -4.96 -14.72
C ALA A 64 10.43 -4.13 -13.68
N TYR A 65 9.57 -4.81 -12.93
CA TYR A 65 8.86 -4.27 -11.78
C TYR A 65 9.09 -5.19 -10.58
N SER A 66 9.32 -4.59 -9.41
CA SER A 66 9.42 -5.31 -8.15
C SER A 66 8.91 -4.46 -7.00
N PRO A 67 7.73 -4.75 -6.43
CA PRO A 67 7.17 -3.89 -5.40
C PRO A 67 8.00 -3.96 -4.11
N GLU A 68 8.09 -2.84 -3.40
CA GLU A 68 8.60 -2.81 -2.03
C GLU A 68 7.54 -3.38 -1.07
N ARG A 69 7.95 -4.23 -0.12
CA ARG A 69 7.08 -5.01 0.78
C ARG A 69 7.50 -4.94 2.25
N ILE A 70 8.54 -4.16 2.58
CA ILE A 70 8.98 -3.94 3.97
C ILE A 70 7.89 -3.26 4.79
N ASP A 71 7.75 -3.73 6.02
CA ASP A 71 6.90 -3.15 7.05
C ASP A 71 7.77 -2.35 8.04
N PRO A 72 7.68 -1.01 8.07
CA PRO A 72 8.53 -0.18 8.93
C PRO A 72 8.34 -0.53 10.41
N GLY A 73 9.45 -0.82 11.10
CA GLY A 73 9.44 -1.18 12.52
C GLY A 73 9.19 -2.66 12.81
N ASN A 74 9.03 -3.49 11.78
CA ASN A 74 8.95 -4.94 11.96
C ASN A 74 10.32 -5.50 12.39
N LYS A 75 10.37 -6.12 13.58
CA LYS A 75 11.60 -6.69 14.14
C LYS A 75 11.91 -8.10 13.65
N THR A 76 10.94 -8.76 13.01
CA THR A 76 11.04 -10.17 12.59
C THR A 76 11.34 -10.28 11.10
N PHE A 77 10.70 -9.43 10.30
CA PHE A 77 10.85 -9.42 8.84
C PHE A 77 11.64 -8.19 8.40
N ALA A 78 12.80 -8.45 7.81
CA ALA A 78 13.69 -7.48 7.19
C ALA A 78 13.68 -7.67 5.66
N LEU A 79 14.48 -6.87 4.94
CA LEU A 79 14.60 -7.00 3.48
C LEU A 79 15.00 -8.42 3.05
N ALA A 80 16.04 -8.99 3.67
CA ALA A 80 16.62 -10.26 3.25
C ALA A 80 15.63 -11.45 3.33
N ASN A 81 14.86 -11.55 4.41
CA ASN A 81 13.93 -12.67 4.63
C ASN A 81 12.50 -12.42 4.13
N THR A 82 12.22 -11.23 3.58
CA THR A 82 10.92 -10.93 2.95
C THR A 82 10.98 -11.33 1.47
N PRO A 83 10.14 -12.26 0.99
CA PRO A 83 10.19 -12.68 -0.41
C PRO A 83 9.98 -11.49 -1.36
N LYS A 84 10.84 -11.34 -2.37
CA LYS A 84 10.74 -10.26 -3.36
C LYS A 84 9.97 -10.73 -4.57
N VAL A 85 8.83 -10.11 -4.86
CA VAL A 85 8.04 -10.37 -6.08
C VAL A 85 8.71 -9.67 -7.25
N VAL A 86 8.89 -10.36 -8.38
CA VAL A 86 9.60 -9.81 -9.54
C VAL A 86 8.88 -10.19 -10.83
N ALA A 87 8.77 -9.22 -11.74
CA ALA A 87 8.32 -9.44 -13.10
C ALA A 87 9.17 -8.63 -14.08
N GLY A 88 9.46 -9.21 -15.25
CA GLY A 88 10.10 -8.51 -16.37
C GLY A 88 9.11 -8.27 -17.50
N ILE A 89 9.35 -7.24 -18.33
CA ILE A 89 8.58 -7.03 -19.58
C ILE A 89 8.80 -8.19 -20.57
N THR A 90 9.97 -8.84 -20.51
CA THR A 90 10.31 -10.04 -21.28
C THR A 90 10.89 -11.12 -20.36
N PRO A 91 11.01 -12.38 -20.84
CA PRO A 91 11.72 -13.42 -20.10
C PRO A 91 13.16 -13.07 -19.74
N SER A 92 13.89 -12.37 -20.62
CA SER A 92 15.27 -11.92 -20.34
C SER A 92 15.32 -10.84 -19.26
N CYS A 93 14.38 -9.88 -19.27
CA CYS A 93 14.24 -8.90 -18.20
C CYS A 93 13.99 -9.58 -16.85
N LEU A 94 13.08 -10.57 -16.83
CA LEU A 94 12.76 -11.33 -15.62
C LEU A 94 14.00 -12.08 -15.10
N GLN A 95 14.74 -12.74 -15.99
CA GLN A 95 15.95 -13.46 -15.59
C GLN A 95 16.97 -12.53 -14.92
N LEU A 96 17.27 -11.38 -15.50
CA LEU A 96 18.22 -10.44 -14.91
C LEU A 96 17.74 -9.85 -13.58
N ALA A 97 16.47 -9.47 -13.49
CA ALA A 97 15.91 -8.98 -12.23
C ALA A 97 15.95 -10.06 -11.14
N ARG A 98 15.72 -11.33 -11.49
CA ARG A 98 15.86 -12.45 -10.55
C ARG A 98 17.30 -12.63 -10.09
N VAL A 99 18.28 -12.55 -11.00
CA VAL A 99 19.70 -12.64 -10.64
C VAL A 99 20.04 -11.54 -9.64
N LEU A 100 19.67 -10.28 -9.93
CA LEU A 100 19.91 -9.17 -9.02
C LEU A 100 19.33 -9.42 -7.62
N TYR A 101 18.02 -9.66 -7.52
CA TYR A 101 17.37 -9.78 -6.21
C TYR A 101 17.76 -11.07 -5.47
N SER A 102 18.20 -12.13 -6.17
CA SER A 102 18.72 -13.33 -5.50
C SER A 102 20.00 -13.08 -4.68
N GLN A 103 20.69 -11.96 -4.92
CA GLN A 103 21.84 -11.52 -4.12
C GLN A 103 21.43 -10.75 -2.86
N VAL A 104 20.17 -10.30 -2.79
CA VAL A 104 19.67 -9.38 -1.76
C VAL A 104 18.66 -10.05 -0.83
N VAL A 105 17.86 -10.99 -1.35
CA VAL A 105 16.81 -11.68 -0.60
C VAL A 105 16.93 -13.20 -0.70
N ASP A 106 16.46 -13.89 0.34
CA ASP A 106 16.47 -15.35 0.44
C ASP A 106 15.56 -16.02 -0.60
N LYS A 107 14.47 -15.33 -0.99
CA LYS A 107 13.47 -15.88 -1.90
C LYS A 107 12.96 -14.85 -2.90
N VAL A 108 13.18 -15.12 -4.19
CA VAL A 108 12.57 -14.37 -5.29
C VAL A 108 11.35 -15.13 -5.81
N VAL A 109 10.23 -14.41 -5.95
CA VAL A 109 8.95 -14.94 -6.43
C VAL A 109 8.64 -14.33 -7.80
N PRO A 110 8.92 -15.04 -8.90
CA PRO A 110 8.59 -14.55 -10.24
C PRO A 110 7.08 -14.59 -10.47
N VAL A 111 6.56 -13.58 -11.17
CA VAL A 111 5.19 -13.59 -11.70
C VAL A 111 5.18 -13.30 -13.19
N SER A 112 4.05 -13.56 -13.84
CA SER A 112 3.94 -13.64 -15.31
C SER A 112 4.05 -12.30 -16.04
N SER A 113 3.73 -11.18 -15.38
CA SER A 113 3.77 -9.85 -15.99
C SER A 113 4.03 -8.75 -14.96
N THR A 114 4.53 -7.60 -15.43
CA THR A 114 4.67 -6.40 -14.61
C THR A 114 3.33 -5.95 -14.04
N ASP A 115 2.26 -6.04 -14.83
CA ASP A 115 0.89 -5.69 -14.43
C ASP A 115 0.40 -6.58 -13.27
N ALA A 116 0.75 -7.88 -13.29
CA ALA A 116 0.44 -8.79 -12.19
C ALA A 116 1.24 -8.44 -10.92
N ALA A 117 2.53 -8.11 -11.05
CA ALA A 117 3.36 -7.70 -9.92
C ALA A 117 2.92 -6.35 -9.32
N GLU A 118 2.52 -5.38 -10.14
CA GLU A 118 1.91 -4.11 -9.72
C GLU A 118 0.60 -4.37 -8.95
N MET A 119 -0.24 -5.28 -9.45
CA MET A 119 -1.48 -5.67 -8.79
C MET A 119 -1.25 -6.33 -7.42
N VAL A 120 -0.21 -7.16 -7.26
CA VAL A 120 0.12 -7.80 -5.97
C VAL A 120 0.25 -6.76 -4.86
N LYS A 121 0.96 -5.66 -5.13
CA LYS A 121 1.17 -4.61 -4.12
C LYS A 121 -0.13 -3.94 -3.71
N LEU A 122 -1.00 -3.64 -4.69
CA LEU A 122 -2.30 -3.04 -4.42
C LEU A 122 -3.21 -4.01 -3.66
N LEU A 123 -3.21 -5.29 -4.02
CA LEU A 123 -3.96 -6.31 -3.32
C LEU A 123 -3.55 -6.41 -1.85
N GLU A 124 -2.25 -6.43 -1.54
CA GLU A 124 -1.74 -6.49 -0.16
C GLU A 124 -2.25 -5.31 0.68
N ASN A 125 -2.17 -4.09 0.14
CA ASN A 125 -2.59 -2.89 0.87
C ASN A 125 -4.11 -2.73 0.93
N THR A 126 -4.84 -3.11 -0.11
CA THR A 126 -6.31 -3.17 -0.10
C THR A 126 -6.81 -4.20 0.91
N PHE A 127 -6.21 -5.40 0.94
CA PHE A 127 -6.55 -6.43 1.92
C PHE A 127 -6.39 -5.91 3.34
N ARG A 128 -5.27 -5.27 3.65
CA ARG A 128 -5.03 -4.67 4.97
C ARG A 128 -6.04 -3.57 5.29
N SER A 129 -6.30 -2.64 4.36
CA SER A 129 -7.25 -1.54 4.54
C SER A 129 -8.68 -2.02 4.83
N VAL A 130 -9.15 -3.00 4.05
CA VAL A 130 -10.50 -3.57 4.17
C VAL A 130 -10.67 -4.33 5.49
N ASN A 131 -9.68 -5.14 5.89
CA ASN A 131 -9.80 -5.88 7.15
C ASN A 131 -9.70 -4.95 8.37
N ILE A 132 -8.94 -3.86 8.29
CA ILE A 132 -8.94 -2.82 9.33
C ILE A 132 -10.32 -2.15 9.40
N ALA A 133 -10.92 -1.80 8.26
CA ALA A 133 -12.27 -1.25 8.23
C ALA A 133 -13.30 -2.20 8.86
N LEU A 134 -13.21 -3.49 8.54
CA LEU A 134 -14.07 -4.51 9.11
C LEU A 134 -13.98 -4.54 10.64
N VAL A 135 -12.78 -4.64 11.22
CA VAL A 135 -12.66 -4.69 12.69
C VAL A 135 -13.00 -3.37 13.37
N ASN A 136 -12.80 -2.25 12.68
CA ASN A 136 -13.24 -0.93 13.13
C ASN A 136 -14.77 -0.84 13.21
N GLU A 137 -15.48 -1.32 12.18
CA GLU A 137 -16.94 -1.39 12.19
C GLU A 137 -17.44 -2.32 13.30
N PHE A 138 -16.78 -3.45 13.52
CA PHE A 138 -17.05 -4.33 14.66
C PHE A 138 -16.84 -3.64 16.02
N ALA A 139 -15.85 -2.74 16.15
CA ALA A 139 -15.68 -1.96 17.37
C ALA A 139 -16.86 -1.00 17.62
N ILE A 140 -17.36 -0.35 16.57
CA ILE A 140 -18.54 0.52 16.65
C ILE A 140 -19.79 -0.30 17.02
N MET A 141 -20.00 -1.44 16.36
CA MET A 141 -21.14 -2.33 16.64
C MET A 141 -21.08 -2.89 18.06
N SER A 142 -19.93 -3.41 18.49
CA SER A 142 -19.72 -3.95 19.84
C SER A 142 -20.00 -2.89 20.90
N HIS A 143 -19.53 -1.67 20.69
CA HIS A 143 -19.81 -0.55 21.59
C HIS A 143 -21.32 -0.28 21.73
N ARG A 144 -22.08 -0.27 20.62
CA ARG A 144 -23.54 -0.08 20.65
C ARG A 144 -24.28 -1.22 21.35
N LEU A 145 -23.73 -2.43 21.29
CA LEU A 145 -24.27 -3.62 21.95
C LEU A 145 -23.81 -3.76 23.42
N GLY A 146 -22.93 -2.88 23.90
CA GLY A 146 -22.35 -2.98 25.24
C GLY A 146 -21.37 -4.15 25.42
N LEU A 147 -20.72 -4.58 24.33
CA LEU A 147 -19.73 -5.67 24.30
C LEU A 147 -18.31 -5.15 24.19
N ASP A 148 -17.35 -5.88 24.76
CA ASP A 148 -15.92 -5.62 24.57
C ASP A 148 -15.42 -6.21 23.24
N VAL A 149 -15.08 -5.34 22.29
CA VAL A 149 -14.55 -5.76 20.99
C VAL A 149 -13.24 -6.55 21.12
N TRP A 150 -12.42 -6.28 22.14
CA TRP A 150 -11.14 -6.97 22.34
C TRP A 150 -11.37 -8.41 22.76
N GLU A 151 -12.32 -8.65 23.68
CA GLU A 151 -12.75 -9.99 24.07
C GLU A 151 -13.25 -10.78 22.85
N VAL A 152 -14.14 -10.17 22.04
CA VAL A 152 -14.70 -10.79 20.84
C VAL A 152 -13.61 -11.18 19.83
N ILE A 153 -12.67 -10.28 19.55
CA ILE A 153 -11.57 -10.55 18.61
C ILE A 153 -10.64 -11.63 19.15
N GLN A 154 -10.28 -11.59 20.43
CA GLN A 154 -9.41 -12.59 21.05
C GLN A 154 -10.06 -13.97 21.03
N ALA A 155 -11.35 -14.07 21.35
CA ALA A 155 -12.10 -15.32 21.26
C ALA A 155 -12.14 -15.84 19.82
N ALA A 156 -12.43 -14.98 18.83
CA ALA A 156 -12.43 -15.35 17.42
C ALA A 156 -11.05 -15.81 16.92
N ALA A 157 -9.97 -15.19 17.42
CA ALA A 157 -8.58 -15.53 17.09
C ALA A 157 -8.15 -16.94 17.53
N THR A 158 -8.90 -17.60 18.42
CA THR A 158 -8.65 -19.00 18.80
C THR A 158 -8.97 -20.00 17.68
N LYS A 159 -9.75 -19.59 16.67
CA LYS A 159 -10.10 -20.43 15.53
C LYS A 159 -8.88 -20.61 14.61
N PRO A 160 -8.40 -21.85 14.36
CA PRO A 160 -7.14 -22.07 13.65
C PRO A 160 -7.21 -21.85 12.12
N PHE A 161 -8.38 -21.53 11.58
CA PHE A 161 -8.59 -21.31 10.15
C PHE A 161 -9.69 -20.29 9.87
N GLY A 162 -9.59 -19.61 8.74
CA GLY A 162 -10.62 -18.68 8.25
C GLY A 162 -10.77 -17.40 9.08
N PHE A 163 -9.87 -17.15 10.02
CA PHE A 163 -9.82 -15.90 10.77
C PHE A 163 -8.36 -15.47 10.95
N MET A 164 -8.02 -14.32 10.38
CA MET A 164 -6.74 -13.65 10.56
C MET A 164 -7.01 -12.41 11.41
N PRO A 165 -6.49 -12.31 12.65
CA PRO A 165 -6.86 -11.23 13.54
C PRO A 165 -6.30 -9.89 13.04
N PHE A 166 -7.19 -8.90 12.98
CA PHE A 166 -6.86 -7.49 12.89
C PHE A 166 -7.35 -6.81 14.17
N LEU A 167 -6.73 -5.69 14.54
CA LEU A 167 -7.10 -4.93 15.72
C LEU A 167 -7.74 -3.60 15.32
N PRO A 168 -8.83 -3.18 15.99
CA PRO A 168 -9.41 -1.86 15.75
C PRO A 168 -8.46 -0.77 16.22
N GLY A 169 -8.60 0.42 15.64
CA GLY A 169 -7.77 1.56 15.97
C GLY A 169 -8.42 2.90 15.63
N PRO A 170 -7.70 4.01 15.77
CA PRO A 170 -8.22 5.35 15.49
C PRO A 170 -8.41 5.66 13.99
N GLY A 171 -8.33 4.65 13.12
CA GLY A 171 -8.33 4.78 11.67
C GLY A 171 -6.99 4.38 11.05
N LEU A 172 -6.80 4.71 9.78
CA LEU A 172 -5.59 4.39 9.03
C LEU A 172 -4.53 5.50 9.18
N GLY A 173 -3.31 5.11 9.53
CA GLY A 173 -2.12 5.97 9.53
C GLY A 173 -1.15 5.64 8.39
N GLY A 174 -0.04 6.38 8.36
CA GLY A 174 1.05 6.18 7.39
C GLY A 174 0.73 6.64 5.96
N HIS A 175 1.67 6.40 5.05
CA HIS A 175 1.59 6.92 3.68
C HIS A 175 0.98 5.95 2.66
N CYS A 176 1.11 4.64 2.86
CA CYS A 176 0.74 3.64 1.83
C CYS A 176 -0.72 3.19 1.92
N ILE A 177 -1.18 2.79 3.11
CA ILE A 177 -2.52 2.17 3.28
C ILE A 177 -3.66 3.12 2.92
N PRO A 178 -3.62 4.42 3.29
CA PRO A 178 -4.68 5.37 2.91
C PRO A 178 -4.67 5.76 1.42
N VAL A 179 -3.61 5.44 0.69
CA VAL A 179 -3.35 5.96 -0.67
C VAL A 179 -3.48 4.87 -1.73
N ASP A 180 -2.78 3.75 -1.57
CA ASP A 180 -2.61 2.74 -2.60
C ASP A 180 -3.94 2.13 -3.10
N PRO A 181 -4.94 1.83 -2.23
CA PRO A 181 -6.24 1.35 -2.71
C PRO A 181 -6.94 2.33 -3.68
N HIS A 182 -6.67 3.63 -3.58
CA HIS A 182 -7.24 4.64 -4.48
C HIS A 182 -6.60 4.61 -5.87
N TYR A 183 -5.35 4.13 -6.01
CA TYR A 183 -4.75 3.89 -7.32
C TYR A 183 -5.53 2.85 -8.12
N LEU A 184 -5.93 1.76 -7.45
CA LEU A 184 -6.74 0.72 -8.06
C LEU A 184 -8.14 1.24 -8.41
N SER A 185 -8.79 1.94 -7.46
CA SER A 185 -10.10 2.55 -7.69
C SER A 185 -10.09 3.51 -8.88
N TRP A 186 -9.06 4.36 -8.99
CA TRP A 186 -8.87 5.26 -10.12
C TRP A 186 -8.69 4.52 -11.45
N LYS A 187 -7.81 3.51 -11.53
CA LYS A 187 -7.58 2.76 -12.78
C LYS A 187 -8.87 2.04 -13.23
N LEU A 188 -9.66 1.52 -12.29
CA LEU A 188 -10.91 0.83 -12.59
C LEU A 188 -12.05 1.79 -13.01
N LYS A 189 -12.06 3.04 -12.53
CA LYS A 189 -13.01 4.06 -13.01
C LYS A 189 -12.86 4.33 -14.51
N LEU A 190 -11.64 4.27 -15.04
CA LEU A 190 -11.38 4.37 -16.49
C LEU A 190 -12.01 3.23 -17.29
N LEU A 191 -12.30 2.10 -16.64
CA LEU A 191 -12.99 0.93 -17.21
C LEU A 191 -14.48 0.90 -16.83
N ALA A 192 -15.04 2.02 -16.36
CA ALA A 192 -16.40 2.13 -15.86
C ALA A 192 -16.75 1.15 -14.72
N TYR A 193 -15.75 0.68 -13.96
CA TYR A 193 -15.94 -0.20 -12.81
C TYR A 193 -15.78 0.56 -11.50
N LYS A 194 -16.79 0.44 -10.63
CA LYS A 194 -16.79 1.07 -9.30
C LYS A 194 -16.32 0.07 -8.24
N ALA A 195 -15.16 0.32 -7.64
CA ALA A 195 -14.57 -0.51 -6.58
C ALA A 195 -15.25 -0.28 -5.22
N ARG A 196 -16.51 -0.73 -5.08
CA ARG A 196 -17.38 -0.46 -3.92
C ARG A 196 -16.75 -0.83 -2.57
N LEU A 197 -16.08 -1.97 -2.48
CA LEU A 197 -15.48 -2.43 -1.22
C LEU A 197 -14.35 -1.51 -0.74
N ILE A 198 -13.56 -0.96 -1.67
CA ILE A 198 -12.49 -0.02 -1.36
C ILE A 198 -13.06 1.30 -0.84
N GLU A 199 -14.12 1.79 -1.47
CA GLU A 199 -14.79 3.03 -1.05
C GLU A 199 -15.42 2.91 0.34
N LEU A 200 -16.13 1.81 0.60
CA LEU A 200 -16.74 1.58 1.91
C LEU A 200 -15.69 1.43 3.02
N ALA A 201 -14.59 0.74 2.74
CA ALA A 201 -13.50 0.63 3.68
C ALA A 201 -12.83 1.99 3.97
N ASP A 202 -12.68 2.86 2.96
CA ASP A 202 -12.17 4.22 3.14
C ASP A 202 -13.11 5.06 4.00
N GLU A 203 -14.42 4.94 3.80
CA GLU A 203 -15.47 5.63 4.57
C GLU A 203 -15.40 5.25 6.05
N ILE A 204 -15.52 3.95 6.37
CA ILE A 204 -15.47 3.46 7.76
C ILE A 204 -14.18 3.90 8.46
N ASN A 205 -13.03 3.73 7.80
CA ASN A 205 -11.74 4.09 8.38
C ASN A 205 -11.58 5.59 8.63
N ARG A 206 -12.25 6.46 7.84
CA ARG A 206 -12.24 7.91 8.01
C ARG A 206 -13.15 8.38 9.14
N GLU A 207 -14.14 7.60 9.53
CA GLU A 207 -15.03 7.91 10.64
C GLU A 207 -14.39 7.58 12.00
N MET A 208 -13.45 6.64 12.05
CA MET A 208 -12.82 6.19 13.29
C MET A 208 -12.16 7.28 14.15
N PRO A 209 -11.45 8.29 13.59
CA PRO A 209 -10.94 9.40 14.40
C PRO A 209 -12.03 10.09 15.22
N ARG A 210 -13.20 10.32 14.61
CA ARG A 210 -14.34 10.94 15.29
C ARG A 210 -14.88 10.03 16.37
N PHE A 211 -15.08 8.75 16.07
CA PHE A 211 -15.51 7.76 17.06
C PHE A 211 -14.59 7.73 18.29
N VAL A 212 -13.27 7.72 18.08
CA VAL A 212 -12.29 7.73 19.18
C VAL A 212 -12.38 9.01 20.01
N VAL A 213 -12.50 10.18 19.36
CA VAL A 213 -12.69 11.46 20.08
C VAL A 213 -13.95 11.42 20.95
N GLU A 214 -15.07 10.92 20.43
CA GLU A 214 -16.31 10.78 21.19
C GLU A 214 -16.12 9.86 22.42
N LYS A 215 -15.41 8.73 22.28
CA LYS A 215 -15.09 7.84 23.41
C LYS A 215 -14.23 8.50 24.48
N VAL A 216 -13.24 9.29 24.07
CA VAL A 216 -12.39 10.03 25.02
C VAL A 216 -13.22 11.05 25.78
N ILE A 217 -14.09 11.80 25.10
CA ILE A 217 -14.99 12.78 25.74
C ILE A 217 -15.92 12.08 26.76
N GLU A 218 -16.54 10.96 26.38
CA GLU A 218 -17.38 10.18 27.28
C GLU A 218 -16.63 9.71 28.53
N ALA A 219 -15.41 9.19 28.37
CA ALA A 219 -14.58 8.74 29.49
C ALA A 219 -14.20 9.89 30.43
N LEU A 220 -13.82 11.04 29.89
CA LEU A 220 -13.47 12.22 30.68
C LEU A 220 -14.67 12.78 31.44
N ASN A 221 -15.85 12.79 30.83
CA ASN A 221 -17.07 13.24 31.48
C ASN A 221 -17.45 12.35 32.67
N ARG A 222 -17.23 11.03 32.59
CA ARG A 222 -17.42 10.12 33.74
C ARG A 222 -16.52 10.47 34.91
N GLU A 223 -15.28 10.89 34.61
CA GLU A 223 -14.29 11.35 35.59
C GLU A 223 -14.41 12.84 35.96
N ARG A 224 -15.39 13.55 35.39
CA ARG A 224 -15.59 15.01 35.54
C ARG A 224 -14.35 15.84 35.19
N LYS A 225 -13.58 15.40 34.19
CA LYS A 225 -12.41 16.11 33.67
C LYS A 225 -12.77 16.89 32.40
N SER A 226 -12.24 18.10 32.27
CA SER A 226 -12.37 18.90 31.04
C SER A 226 -11.51 18.30 29.92
N VAL A 227 -11.98 18.43 28.67
CA VAL A 227 -11.17 18.14 27.47
C VAL A 227 -10.06 19.17 27.30
N GLU A 228 -10.29 20.41 27.73
CA GLU A 228 -9.33 21.50 27.65
C GLU A 228 -8.08 21.20 28.50
N GLY A 229 -6.90 21.37 27.90
CA GLY A 229 -5.61 21.18 28.58
C GLY A 229 -5.12 19.73 28.64
N ILE A 230 -5.84 18.76 28.07
CA ILE A 230 -5.35 17.38 28.00
C ILE A 230 -4.27 17.25 26.91
N PRO A 231 -3.09 16.71 27.25
CA PRO A 231 -2.06 16.44 26.26
C PRO A 231 -2.51 15.30 25.34
N CYS A 232 -2.74 15.61 24.07
CA CYS A 232 -2.97 14.62 23.02
C CYS A 232 -1.65 14.31 22.31
N ILE A 233 -1.35 13.02 22.09
CA ILE A 233 -0.26 12.60 21.23
C ILE A 233 -0.63 13.01 19.79
N GLY A 234 0.08 13.98 19.21
CA GLY A 234 -0.21 14.51 17.87
C GLY A 234 0.00 16.01 17.69
N ARG A 235 0.26 16.79 18.75
CA ARG A 235 0.81 18.15 18.58
C ARG A 235 2.26 18.07 18.10
N HIS A 236 2.44 18.00 16.78
CA HIS A 236 3.58 18.67 16.18
C HIS A 236 3.29 20.17 16.24
N GLU A 237 3.56 20.79 17.39
CA GLU A 237 3.95 22.19 17.37
C GLU A 237 5.29 22.22 16.63
N ALA A 238 5.26 22.55 15.34
CA ALA A 238 6.47 22.98 14.65
C ALA A 238 7.02 24.17 15.46
N PRO A 239 8.31 24.16 15.86
CA PRO A 239 8.89 25.30 16.51
C PRO A 239 8.74 26.51 15.56
N ARG A 240 8.23 27.62 16.11
CA ARG A 240 8.15 28.91 15.42
C ARG A 240 9.53 29.43 15.04
#